data_AF-A0A379WF91-F1
#
_entry.id   AF-A0A379WF91-F1
#
_cell.length_a   1.000
_cell.length_b   1.000
_cell.length_c   1.000
_cell.angle_alpha   90.00
_cell.angle_beta   90.00
_cell.angle_gamma   90.00
#
_symmetry.space_group_name_H-M   'P 1'
#
loop_
_entity.id
_entity.type
_entity.pdbx_description
1 polymer ?
#
loop_
_entity_poly.entity_id
_entity_poly.type
_entity_poly.pdbx_seq_one_letter_code
_entity_poly.pdbx_strand_id
1 'polypeptide(L)'
;MKKNVPIFLRLLLLLSAAGLSFAAQAGGIALGATRVIYPQGSKQTSLPIINSSASNVFLIQSWVANADGSRSTDFIITPPLFVIQPKKKIYYVLCMLGRHYRPIAKAYFI
;
A
#
# COMPACT_ATOMS: atom_id res chain seq x y z
N MET A 1 27.10 -28.95 46.00
CA MET A 1 25.79 -29.63 45.96
C MET A 1 25.20 -29.48 44.54
N LYS A 2 25.23 -30.53 43.72
CA LYS A 2 24.67 -30.49 42.34
C LYS A 2 23.14 -30.56 42.43
N LYS A 3 22.44 -29.47 42.09
CA LYS A 3 20.97 -29.46 42.02
C LYS A 3 20.54 -30.26 40.78
N ASN A 4 20.03 -31.46 40.98
CA ASN A 4 19.52 -32.33 39.91
C ASN A 4 18.14 -31.81 39.46
N VAL A 5 18.14 -30.93 38.46
CA VAL A 5 16.90 -30.50 37.81
C VAL A 5 16.31 -31.69 37.04
N PRO A 6 15.06 -32.11 37.31
CA PRO A 6 14.49 -33.31 36.71
C PRO A 6 14.41 -33.15 35.18
N ILE A 7 14.71 -34.22 34.45
CA ILE A 7 14.70 -34.27 32.97
C ILE A 7 13.37 -33.78 32.41
N PHE A 8 12.27 -34.08 33.10
CA PHE A 8 10.93 -33.58 32.77
C PHE A 8 10.85 -32.03 32.78
N LEU A 9 11.48 -31.36 33.75
CA LEU A 9 11.48 -29.89 33.82
C LEU A 9 12.33 -29.29 32.68
N ARG A 10 13.39 -29.98 32.26
CA ARG A 10 14.19 -29.57 31.09
C ARG A 10 13.41 -29.73 29.80
N LEU A 11 12.69 -30.83 29.64
CA LEU A 11 11.85 -31.09 28.47
C LEU A 11 10.70 -30.08 28.37
N LEU A 12 10.06 -29.75 29.50
CA LEU A 12 9.02 -28.72 29.57
C LEU A 12 9.54 -27.34 29.18
N LEU A 13 10.77 -26.99 29.59
CA LEU A 13 11.42 -25.73 29.25
C LEU A 13 11.82 -25.66 27.76
N LEU A 14 12.24 -26.79 27.18
CA LEU A 14 12.53 -26.90 25.74
C LEU A 14 11.26 -26.78 24.88
N LEU A 15 10.15 -27.38 25.32
CA LEU A 15 8.87 -27.31 24.62
C LEU A 15 8.26 -25.89 24.66
N SER A 16 8.40 -25.18 25.79
CA SER A 16 7.93 -23.79 25.90
C SER A 16 8.75 -22.81 25.05
N ALA A 17 10.07 -23.03 24.91
CA ALA A 17 10.93 -22.23 24.04
C ALA A 17 10.63 -22.46 22.54
N ALA A 18 10.20 -23.66 22.14
CA ALA A 18 9.89 -23.99 20.75
C ALA A 18 8.58 -23.37 20.22
N GLY A 19 7.71 -22.85 21.11
CA GLY A 19 6.39 -22.30 20.73
C GLY A 19 6.36 -20.80 20.44
N LEU A 20 7.46 -20.06 20.59
CA LEU A 20 7.50 -18.60 20.47
C LEU A 20 7.77 -18.14 19.03
N SER A 21 6.89 -18.49 18.09
CA SER A 21 6.88 -17.87 16.76
C SER A 21 6.03 -16.60 16.82
N PHE A 22 6.68 -15.45 16.95
CA PHE A 22 6.00 -14.16 16.82
C PHE A 22 5.63 -13.96 15.34
N ALA A 23 4.34 -14.02 15.01
CA ALA A 23 3.86 -13.60 13.70
C ALA A 23 4.17 -12.10 13.52
N ALA A 24 4.99 -11.77 12.53
CA ALA A 24 5.23 -10.38 12.16
C ALA A 24 3.96 -9.82 11.53
N GLN A 25 3.23 -8.99 12.27
CA GLN A 25 2.02 -8.33 11.77
C GLN A 25 2.42 -7.09 10.97
N ALA A 26 2.65 -7.27 9.67
CA ALA A 26 2.90 -6.17 8.75
C ALA A 26 1.57 -5.65 8.17
N GLY A 27 1.30 -4.36 8.36
CA GLY A 27 0.21 -3.65 7.68
C GLY A 27 0.74 -2.35 7.07
N GLY A 28 0.11 -1.86 6.02
CA GLY A 28 0.63 -0.73 5.26
C GLY A 28 -0.37 -0.17 4.26
N ILE A 29 0.13 0.48 3.22
CA ILE A 29 -0.70 1.03 2.15
C ILE A 29 -0.79 0.03 1.00
N ALA A 30 -2.02 -0.32 0.62
CA ALA A 30 -2.32 -1.14 -0.53
C ALA A 30 -3.13 -0.34 -1.56
N LEU A 31 -2.83 -0.56 -2.84
CA LEU A 31 -3.65 -0.12 -3.96
C LEU A 31 -4.66 -1.23 -4.26
N GLY A 32 -5.92 -0.89 -4.51
CA GLY A 32 -6.93 -1.91 -4.86
C GLY A 32 -6.87 -2.38 -6.31
N ALA A 33 -5.88 -1.92 -7.09
CA ALA A 33 -5.53 -2.46 -8.39
C ALA A 33 -4.03 -2.28 -8.67
N THR A 34 -3.44 -3.16 -9.49
CA THR A 34 -2.03 -3.08 -9.94
C THR A 34 -1.86 -2.24 -11.21
N ARG A 35 -2.97 -1.91 -11.89
CA ARG A 35 -3.02 -1.06 -13.07
C ARG A 35 -4.36 -0.35 -13.15
N VAL A 36 -4.34 0.89 -13.62
CA VAL A 36 -5.54 1.66 -13.99
C VAL A 36 -5.54 1.85 -15.50
N ILE A 37 -6.60 1.42 -16.17
CA ILE A 37 -6.84 1.73 -17.58
C ILE A 37 -7.70 2.99 -17.62
N TYR A 38 -7.19 4.05 -18.22
CA TYR A 38 -7.94 5.29 -18.40
C TYR A 38 -8.59 5.28 -19.80
N PRO A 39 -9.92 5.10 -19.90
CA PRO A 39 -10.57 5.04 -21.21
C PRO A 39 -10.58 6.41 -21.89
N GLN A 40 -10.35 6.43 -23.20
CA GLN A 40 -10.41 7.66 -23.97
C GLN A 40 -11.80 8.32 -23.84
N GLY A 41 -11.83 9.64 -23.67
CA GLY A 41 -13.09 10.40 -23.51
C GLY A 41 -13.68 10.36 -22.09
N SER A 42 -13.13 9.55 -21.18
CA SER A 42 -13.53 9.58 -19.78
C SER A 42 -13.05 10.87 -19.12
N LYS A 43 -13.92 11.48 -18.31
CA LYS A 43 -13.57 12.69 -17.54
C LYS A 43 -12.64 12.40 -16.37
N GLN A 44 -12.80 11.22 -15.77
CA GLN A 44 -12.01 10.77 -14.63
C GLN A 44 -12.06 9.25 -14.48
N THR A 45 -11.14 8.69 -13.72
CA THR A 45 -11.17 7.30 -13.23
C THR A 45 -10.74 7.26 -11.77
N SER A 46 -11.10 6.21 -11.04
CA SER A 46 -10.84 6.11 -9.61
C SER A 46 -9.95 4.91 -9.25
N LEU A 47 -9.04 5.11 -8.30
CA LEU A 47 -8.18 4.07 -7.74
C LEU A 47 -8.35 4.00 -6.22
N PRO A 48 -8.85 2.88 -5.66
CA PRO A 48 -8.94 2.71 -4.22
C PRO A 48 -7.56 2.57 -3.56
N ILE A 49 -7.39 3.23 -2.42
CA ILE A 49 -6.22 3.20 -1.53
C ILE A 49 -6.67 2.73 -0.15
N ILE A 50 -5.99 1.74 0.38
CA ILE A 50 -6.38 1.05 1.61
C ILE A 50 -5.21 1.10 2.58
N ASN A 51 -5.45 1.61 3.78
CA ASN A 51 -4.55 1.41 4.90
C ASN A 51 -4.93 0.11 5.60
N SER A 52 -4.16 -0.95 5.37
CA SER A 52 -4.34 -2.26 6.00
C SER A 52 -3.70 -2.34 7.40
N SER A 53 -2.98 -1.30 7.83
CA SER A 53 -2.42 -1.26 9.18
C SER A 53 -3.53 -1.24 10.24
N ALA A 54 -3.31 -2.00 11.30
CA ALA A 54 -4.21 -2.06 12.43
C ALA A 54 -4.14 -0.80 13.31
N SER A 55 -3.00 -0.09 13.30
CA SER A 55 -2.71 1.01 14.23
C SER A 55 -2.01 2.22 13.61
N ASN A 56 -1.35 2.08 12.45
CA ASN A 56 -0.53 3.15 11.90
C ASN A 56 -1.37 4.13 11.07
N VAL A 57 -1.10 5.42 11.29
CA VAL A 57 -1.59 6.53 10.47
C VAL A 57 -0.54 6.86 9.42
N PHE A 58 -0.96 7.10 8.18
CA PHE A 58 -0.04 7.49 7.10
C PHE A 58 -0.41 8.84 6.51
N LEU A 59 0.59 9.70 6.29
CA LEU A 59 0.49 10.83 5.37
C LEU A 59 0.87 10.32 3.99
N ILE A 60 -0.01 10.49 3.01
CA ILE A 60 0.21 10.03 1.64
C ILE A 60 0.23 11.22 0.70
N GLN A 61 1.31 11.33 -0.07
CA GLN A 61 1.44 12.24 -1.19
C GLN A 61 1.35 11.44 -2.50
N SER A 62 0.64 11.97 -3.49
CA SER A 62 0.44 11.29 -4.78
C SER A 62 0.65 12.26 -5.95
N TRP A 63 1.20 11.73 -7.03
CA TRP A 63 1.31 12.39 -8.33
C TRP A 63 1.29 11.34 -9.43
N VAL A 64 1.09 11.76 -10.67
CA VAL A 64 1.28 10.88 -11.83
C VAL A 64 2.66 11.18 -12.41
N ALA A 65 3.44 10.15 -12.70
CA ALA A 65 4.76 10.24 -13.31
C ALA A 65 4.77 9.69 -14.74
N ASN A 66 5.60 10.29 -15.59
CA ASN A 66 5.96 9.76 -16.91
C ASN A 66 6.90 8.56 -16.77
N ALA A 67 7.20 7.89 -17.89
CA ALA A 67 8.10 6.74 -17.91
C ALA A 67 9.54 7.04 -17.47
N ASP A 68 9.97 8.30 -17.56
CA ASP A 68 11.27 8.78 -17.07
C ASP A 68 11.25 9.16 -15.57
N GLY A 69 10.13 8.95 -14.88
CA GLY A 69 9.95 9.30 -13.47
C GLY A 69 9.62 10.77 -13.21
N SER A 70 9.66 11.63 -14.23
CA SER A 70 9.27 13.04 -14.09
C SER A 70 7.77 13.16 -13.82
N ARG A 71 7.36 14.19 -13.06
CA ARG A 71 5.94 14.45 -12.82
C ARG A 71 5.23 14.79 -14.13
N SER A 72 4.17 14.05 -14.43
CA SER A 72 3.32 14.28 -15.59
C SER A 72 2.46 15.53 -15.41
N THR A 73 2.35 16.31 -16.48
CA THR A 73 1.42 17.44 -16.61
C THR A 73 0.10 17.03 -17.26
N ASP A 74 0.00 15.79 -17.73
CA ASP A 74 -1.18 15.29 -18.46
C ASP A 74 -2.34 14.93 -17.50
N PHE A 75 -2.05 14.70 -16.21
CA PHE A 75 -3.01 14.26 -15.20
C PHE A 75 -2.92 15.06 -13.90
N ILE A 76 -4.05 15.19 -13.21
CA ILE A 76 -4.13 15.50 -11.78
C ILE A 76 -4.68 14.29 -11.04
N ILE A 77 -4.14 14.04 -9.85
CA ILE A 77 -4.66 13.06 -8.91
C ILE A 77 -5.14 13.78 -7.64
N THR A 78 -6.34 13.42 -7.17
CA THR A 78 -6.97 14.04 -6.00
C THR A 78 -7.41 12.96 -4.99
N PRO A 79 -7.18 13.16 -3.68
CA PRO A 79 -6.36 14.23 -3.08
C PRO A 79 -4.85 14.02 -3.32
N PRO A 80 -4.06 15.09 -3.58
CA PRO A 80 -2.62 14.99 -3.81
C PRO A 80 -1.81 14.82 -2.52
N LEU A 81 -2.37 15.19 -1.37
CA LEU A 81 -1.78 15.03 -0.04
C LEU A 81 -2.91 14.88 1.00
N PHE A 82 -2.89 13.82 1.79
CA PHE A 82 -3.92 13.56 2.80
C PHE A 82 -3.43 12.54 3.83
N VAL A 83 -4.10 12.52 4.98
CA VAL A 83 -3.85 11.56 6.05
C VAL A 83 -4.89 10.43 5.98
N ILE A 84 -4.44 9.17 6.05
CA ILE A 84 -5.30 8.00 6.13
C ILE A 84 -5.17 7.29 7.48
N GLN A 85 -6.30 7.14 8.17
CA GLN A 85 -6.39 6.48 9.47
C GLN A 85 -6.28 4.94 9.31
N PRO A 86 -5.97 4.20 10.39
CA PRO A 86 -5.91 2.74 10.35
C PRO A 86 -7.20 2.11 9.83
N LYS A 87 -7.08 1.02 9.07
CA LYS A 87 -8.21 0.27 8.49
C LYS A 87 -9.18 1.10 7.64
N LYS A 88 -8.75 2.26 7.13
CA LYS A 88 -9.57 3.11 6.24
C LYS A 88 -9.26 2.86 4.77
N LYS A 89 -10.24 3.20 3.94
CA LYS A 89 -10.17 3.19 2.48
C LYS A 89 -10.55 4.58 1.95
N ILE A 90 -9.75 5.10 1.03
CA ILE A 90 -9.98 6.36 0.30
C ILE A 90 -9.88 6.07 -1.20
N TYR A 91 -10.45 6.93 -2.04
CA TYR A 91 -10.35 6.81 -3.50
C TYR A 91 -9.55 7.98 -4.05
N TYR A 92 -8.53 7.67 -4.84
CA TYR A 92 -7.95 8.62 -5.77
C TYR A 92 -8.86 8.82 -6.95
N VAL A 93 -8.98 10.07 -7.38
CA VAL A 93 -9.61 10.45 -8.63
C VAL A 93 -8.51 10.98 -9.54
N LEU A 94 -8.31 10.30 -10.67
CA LEU A 94 -7.41 10.73 -11.73
C LEU A 94 -8.23 11.46 -12.78
N CYS A 95 -7.86 12.69 -13.08
CA CYS A 95 -8.45 13.51 -14.13
C CYS A 95 -7.38 13.84 -15.18
N MET A 96 -7.71 13.67 -16.45
CA MET A 96 -6.83 14.12 -17.54
C MET A 96 -7.04 15.59 -17.84
N LEU A 97 -5.93 16.35 -17.85
CA LEU A 97 -5.92 17.77 -18.14
C LEU A 97 -5.75 18.07 -19.64
N GLY A 98 -5.00 17.23 -20.35
CA GLY A 98 -4.71 17.43 -21.77
C GLY A 98 -5.79 16.83 -22.68
N ARG A 99 -6.29 17.63 -23.64
CA ARG A 99 -7.19 17.16 -24.72
C ARG A 99 -6.46 16.59 -25.93
N HIS A 100 -5.19 16.20 -25.79
CA HIS A 100 -4.48 15.61 -26.91
C HIS A 100 -4.92 14.17 -27.13
N TYR A 101 -5.68 13.96 -28.20
CA TYR A 101 -5.92 12.63 -28.76
C TYR A 101 -4.56 11.96 -29.01
N ARG A 102 -4.29 10.88 -28.27
CA ARG A 102 -3.10 10.06 -28.48
C ARG A 102 -3.56 8.85 -29.29
N PRO A 103 -3.09 8.66 -30.54
CA PRO A 103 -3.47 7.51 -31.36
C PRO A 103 -2.93 6.18 -30.80
N ILE A 104 -2.00 6.23 -29.84
CA ILE A 104 -1.38 5.07 -29.20
C ILE A 104 -1.47 5.25 -27.68
N ALA A 105 -1.71 4.15 -26.97
CA ALA A 105 -1.71 4.13 -25.51
C ALA A 105 -0.35 4.55 -24.95
N LYS A 106 -0.36 5.43 -23.94
CA LYS A 106 0.85 5.89 -23.22
C LYS A 106 0.77 5.43 -21.76
N ALA A 107 1.88 4.92 -21.24
CA ALA A 107 1.99 4.44 -19.86
C ALA A 107 2.42 5.56 -18.90
N TYR A 108 1.89 5.51 -17.68
CA TYR A 108 2.18 6.41 -16.57
C TYR A 108 2.26 5.62 -15.26
N PHE A 109 2.85 6.23 -14.24
CA PHE A 109 3.02 5.66 -12.91
C PHE A 109 2.37 6.55 -11.85
N ILE A 110 1.95 5.98 -10.72
CA ILE A 110 1.36 6.67 -9.57
C ILE A 110 2.25 6.36 -8.36
#